data_AF-A0A372LHT0-F1
#
_entry.id   AF-A0A372LHT0-F1
#
_cell.length_a   1.000
_cell.length_b   1.000
_cell.length_c   1.000
_cell.angle_alpha   90.00
_cell.angle_beta   90.00
_cell.angle_gamma   90.00
#
_symmetry.space_group_name_H-M   'P 1'
#
loop_
_entity.id
_entity.type
_entity.pdbx_description
1 polymer ?
#
loop_
_entity_poly.entity_id
_entity_poly.type
_entity_poly.pdbx_seq_one_letter_code
_entity_poly.pdbx_strand_id
1 'polypeptide(L)'
;MLSPNRASILVHPECTREVLGLCDFAGSTSYIINTLDQAASGTQWAIGTESNLVKRLIALHPDKKIISLNENMCPCLAMNRIDLPHLLWSLESIQTGKIINPIKVEKEAAENAFLALERMLERA
;
A
#
# COMPACT_ATOMS: atom_id res chain seq x y z
N MET A 1 -11.75 7.62 28.16
CA MET A 1 -10.40 7.41 28.72
C MET A 1 -9.83 6.16 28.08
N LEU A 2 -8.90 6.29 27.13
CA LEU A 2 -8.23 5.13 26.51
C LEU A 2 -7.12 4.65 27.45
N SER A 3 -7.15 3.37 27.81
CA SER A 3 -6.18 2.74 28.71
C SER A 3 -4.73 2.90 28.19
N PRO A 4 -3.74 3.15 29.07
CA PRO A 4 -2.36 3.51 28.71
C PRO A 4 -1.52 2.40 28.03
N ASN A 5 -2.16 1.33 27.54
CA ASN A 5 -1.51 0.14 26.98
C ASN A 5 -2.21 -0.42 25.73
N ARG A 6 -3.11 0.35 25.09
CA ARG A 6 -3.83 -0.08 23.89
C ARG A 6 -3.12 0.41 22.63
N ALA A 7 -2.81 -0.50 21.71
CA ALA A 7 -2.35 -0.16 20.37
C ALA A 7 -3.51 0.41 19.53
N SER A 8 -3.23 1.44 18.74
CA SER A 8 -4.19 1.99 17.76
C SER A 8 -4.28 1.10 16.54
N ILE A 9 -5.48 0.81 16.08
CA ILE A 9 -5.78 -0.08 14.97
C ILE A 9 -6.00 0.76 13.70
N LEU A 10 -5.10 0.61 12.72
CA LEU A 10 -5.07 1.38 11.48
C LEU A 10 -5.11 0.46 10.26
N VAL A 11 -6.17 0.51 9.47
CA VAL A 11 -6.43 -0.49 8.41
C VAL A 11 -6.74 0.12 7.05
N HIS A 12 -6.61 -0.68 5.99
CA HIS A 12 -7.07 -0.32 4.65
C HIS A 12 -8.59 -0.51 4.51
N PRO A 13 -9.32 0.35 3.77
CA PRO A 13 -10.77 0.18 3.55
C PRO A 13 -11.17 -1.10 2.82
N GLU A 14 -10.21 -1.81 2.21
CA GLU A 14 -10.45 -3.12 1.61
C GLU A 14 -10.52 -4.28 2.64
N CYS A 15 -10.25 -4.01 3.92
CA CYS A 15 -10.48 -4.98 4.99
C CYS A 15 -11.98 -5.32 5.13
N THR A 16 -12.28 -6.47 5.76
CA THR A 16 -13.67 -6.89 5.94
C THR A 16 -14.45 -5.90 6.81
N ARG A 17 -15.77 -5.88 6.65
CA ARG A 17 -16.66 -4.96 7.37
C ARG A 17 -16.52 -5.11 8.90
N GLU A 18 -16.30 -6.33 9.37
CA GLU A 18 -16.07 -6.63 10.79
C GLU A 18 -14.80 -5.95 11.29
N VAL A 19 -13.72 -5.97 10.52
CA VAL A 19 -12.47 -5.28 10.85
C VAL A 19 -12.66 -3.77 10.83
N LEU A 20 -13.33 -3.23 9.82
CA LEU A 20 -13.62 -1.78 9.73
C LEU A 20 -14.50 -1.30 10.89
N GLY A 21 -15.40 -2.14 11.38
CA GLY A 21 -16.24 -1.83 12.54
C GLY A 21 -15.48 -1.77 13.88
N LEU A 22 -14.27 -2.33 13.93
CA LEU A 22 -13.45 -2.43 15.15
C LEU A 22 -12.17 -1.57 15.11
N CYS A 23 -11.79 -1.04 13.94
CA CYS A 23 -10.59 -0.23 13.79
C CYS A 23 -10.74 1.17 14.38
N ASP A 24 -9.63 1.77 14.81
CA ASP A 24 -9.61 3.17 15.26
C ASP A 24 -9.51 4.13 14.05
N PHE A 25 -8.84 3.69 12.99
CA PHE A 25 -8.61 4.47 11.76
C PHE A 25 -8.68 3.57 10.51
N ALA A 26 -9.27 4.09 9.43
CA ALA A 26 -9.30 3.42 8.13
C ALA A 26 -8.97 4.39 6.99
N GLY A 27 -8.09 3.99 6.08
CA GLY A 27 -7.74 4.81 4.92
C GLY A 27 -6.79 4.15 3.94
N SER A 28 -6.49 4.85 2.84
CA SER A 28 -5.57 4.37 1.81
C SER A 28 -4.16 4.08 2.37
N THR A 29 -3.33 3.39 1.60
CA THR A 29 -1.91 3.18 1.96
C THR A 29 -1.19 4.50 2.26
N SER A 30 -1.45 5.57 1.49
CA SER A 30 -0.93 6.92 1.74
C SER A 30 -1.42 7.52 3.06
N TYR A 31 -2.70 7.33 3.39
CA TYR A 31 -3.25 7.77 4.68
C TYR A 31 -2.57 7.05 5.85
N ILE A 32 -2.34 5.74 5.72
CA ILE A 32 -1.66 4.92 6.72
C ILE A 32 -0.22 5.43 6.96
N ILE A 33 0.52 5.67 5.88
CA ILE A 33 1.90 6.20 5.93
C ILE A 33 1.91 7.56 6.64
N ASN A 34 1.09 8.51 6.16
CA ASN A 34 1.05 9.86 6.73
C ASN A 34 0.64 9.89 8.21
N THR A 35 -0.28 9.00 8.61
CA THR A 35 -0.71 8.88 10.01
C THR A 35 0.45 8.44 10.91
N LEU A 36 1.29 7.52 10.45
CA LEU A 36 2.46 7.06 11.19
C LEU A 36 3.60 8.08 11.19
N ASP A 37 3.82 8.79 10.08
CA ASP A 37 4.80 9.88 9.99
C ASP A 37 4.49 10.98 11.02
N GLN A 38 3.22 11.26 11.25
CA GLN A 38 2.74 12.30 12.19
C GLN A 38 2.54 11.78 13.62
N ALA A 39 2.60 10.47 13.85
CA ALA A 39 2.41 9.88 15.17
C ALA A 39 3.58 10.20 16.10
N ALA A 40 3.28 10.45 17.38
CA ALA A 40 4.30 10.66 18.39
C ALA A 40 5.18 9.41 18.60
N SER A 41 6.43 9.62 18.98
CA SER A 41 7.35 8.54 19.33
C SER A 41 6.85 7.75 20.55
N GLY A 42 7.15 6.45 20.61
CA GLY A 42 6.70 5.55 21.68
C GLY A 42 5.25 5.06 21.57
N THR A 43 4.50 5.51 20.55
CA THR A 43 3.14 5.02 20.28
C THR A 43 3.13 3.59 19.75
N GLN A 44 2.00 2.89 19.94
CA GLN A 44 1.81 1.50 19.52
C GLN A 44 0.71 1.40 18.47
N TRP A 45 0.97 0.66 17.40
CA TRP A 45 0.11 0.57 16.21
C TRP A 45 -0.03 -0.87 15.74
N ALA A 46 -1.26 -1.25 15.40
CA ALA A 46 -1.57 -2.51 14.74
C ALA A 46 -2.13 -2.20 13.34
N ILE A 47 -1.43 -2.65 12.29
CA ILE A 47 -1.72 -2.26 10.91
C ILE A 47 -2.34 -3.41 10.12
N GLY A 48 -3.48 -3.15 9.49
CA GLY A 48 -4.17 -4.07 8.59
C GLY A 48 -4.05 -3.63 7.13
N THR A 49 -3.01 -4.07 6.44
CA THR A 49 -2.83 -3.86 5.00
C THR A 49 -1.86 -4.93 4.47
N GLU A 50 -1.40 -4.77 3.24
CA GLU A 50 -0.40 -5.63 2.61
C GLU A 50 0.90 -5.69 3.46
N SER A 51 1.45 -6.90 3.65
CA SER A 51 2.50 -7.17 4.64
C SER A 51 3.86 -6.54 4.30
N ASN A 52 4.23 -6.39 3.03
CA ASN A 52 5.47 -5.71 2.65
C ASN A 52 5.43 -4.22 3.02
N LEU A 53 4.28 -3.55 2.88
CA LEU A 53 4.11 -2.18 3.37
C LEU A 53 4.30 -2.11 4.89
N VAL A 54 3.69 -3.00 5.67
CA VAL A 54 3.85 -3.01 7.14
C VAL A 54 5.30 -3.23 7.55
N LYS A 55 6.01 -4.18 6.90
CA LYS A 55 7.44 -4.41 7.15
C LYS A 55 8.28 -3.18 6.85
N ARG A 56 7.99 -2.48 5.76
CA ARG A 56 8.67 -1.22 5.41
C ARG A 56 8.42 -0.15 6.49
N LEU A 57 7.19 -0.02 6.96
CA LEU A 57 6.83 0.94 8.01
C LEU A 57 7.52 0.64 9.35
N ILE A 58 7.63 -0.63 9.73
CA ILE A 58 8.41 -1.06 10.92
C ILE A 58 9.86 -0.60 10.81
N ALA A 59 10.48 -0.73 9.62
CA ALA A 59 11.86 -0.32 9.39
C ALA A 59 12.05 1.21 9.37
N LEU A 60 11.06 1.96 8.86
CA LEU A 60 11.11 3.42 8.78
C LEU A 60 10.81 4.13 10.11
N HIS A 61 10.06 3.49 11.01
CA HIS A 61 9.68 4.05 12.31
C HIS A 61 10.13 3.17 13.48
N PRO A 62 11.45 3.02 13.70
CA PRO A 62 11.97 2.21 14.81
C PRO A 62 11.62 2.78 16.19
N ASP A 63 11.21 4.05 16.24
CA ASP A 63 10.79 4.77 17.42
C ASP A 63 9.34 4.47 17.85
N LYS A 64 8.60 3.70 17.06
CA LYS A 64 7.20 3.31 17.30
C LYS A 64 7.08 1.79 17.33
N LYS A 65 6.13 1.27 18.10
CA LYS A 65 5.86 -0.17 18.13
C LYS A 65 4.78 -0.49 17.09
N ILE A 66 5.18 -1.06 15.96
CA ILE A 66 4.28 -1.41 14.87
C ILE A 66 4.16 -2.94 14.77
N ILE A 67 2.94 -3.46 14.71
CA ILE A 67 2.64 -4.88 14.48
C ILE A 67 1.71 -5.04 13.26
N SER A 68 1.87 -6.15 12.53
CA SER A 68 0.95 -6.55 11.47
C SER A 68 -0.26 -7.26 12.08
N LEU A 69 -1.49 -6.89 11.67
CA LEU A 69 -2.70 -7.64 12.00
C LEU A 69 -2.82 -8.96 11.24
N ASN A 70 -2.08 -9.10 10.14
CA ASN A 70 -2.00 -10.36 9.43
C ASN A 70 -0.77 -11.14 9.91
N GLU A 71 -1.00 -12.19 10.70
CA GLU A 71 0.04 -13.08 11.24
C GLU A 71 0.59 -14.03 10.18
N ASN A 72 -0.25 -14.40 9.21
CA ASN A 72 0.14 -15.22 8.08
C ASN A 72 0.57 -14.27 6.96
N MET A 73 1.87 -14.24 6.63
CA MET A 73 2.31 -13.55 5.42
C MET A 73 1.52 -14.06 4.22
N CYS A 74 0.51 -13.29 3.80
CA CYS A 74 -0.20 -13.50 2.55
C CYS A 74 0.39 -12.47 1.58
N PRO A 75 1.48 -12.81 0.88
CA PRO A 75 2.05 -11.89 -0.08
C PRO A 75 1.03 -11.60 -1.17
N CYS A 76 0.96 -10.35 -1.61
CA CYS A 76 0.32 -10.06 -2.88
C CYS A 76 1.15 -10.71 -3.99
N LEU A 77 0.77 -11.93 -4.39
CA LEU A 77 1.57 -12.78 -5.28
C LEU A 77 1.88 -12.09 -6.61
N ALA A 78 0.98 -11.25 -7.11
CA ALA A 78 1.20 -10.47 -8.32
C ALA A 78 2.29 -9.41 -8.14
N MET A 79 2.32 -8.71 -7.00
CA MET A 79 3.38 -7.72 -6.69
C MET A 79 4.75 -8.40 -6.55
N ASN A 80 4.79 -9.58 -5.92
CA ASN A 80 6.03 -10.34 -5.74
C ASN A 80 6.60 -10.97 -7.03
N ARG A 81 5.92 -10.83 -8.18
CA ARG A 81 6.50 -11.18 -9.49
C ARG A 81 7.54 -10.16 -9.96
N ILE A 82 7.59 -8.99 -9.34
CA ILE A 82 8.58 -7.96 -9.64
C ILE A 82 9.82 -8.26 -8.79
N ASP A 83 10.93 -8.56 -9.44
CA ASP A 83 12.22 -8.81 -8.79
C ASP A 83 13.36 -8.02 -9.46
N LEU A 84 14.53 -8.01 -8.81
CA LEU A 84 15.69 -7.27 -9.29
C LEU A 84 16.21 -7.76 -10.65
N PRO A 85 16.34 -9.08 -10.91
CA PRO A 85 16.74 -9.57 -12.23
C PRO A 85 15.82 -9.11 -13.37
N HIS A 86 14.49 -9.20 -13.22
CA HIS A 86 13.55 -8.79 -14.25
C HIS A 86 13.52 -7.26 -14.42
N LEU A 87 13.72 -6.50 -13.34
CA LEU A 87 13.87 -5.05 -13.41
C LEU A 87 15.12 -4.66 -14.21
N LEU A 88 16.27 -5.27 -13.88
CA LEU A 88 17.53 -5.03 -14.59
C LEU A 88 17.37 -5.32 -16.08
N TRP A 89 16.82 -6.48 -16.41
CA TRP A 89 16.58 -6.89 -17.79
C TRP A 89 15.67 -5.90 -18.55
N SER A 90 14.64 -5.39 -17.89
CA SER A 90 13.75 -4.36 -18.46
C SER A 90 14.50 -3.06 -18.77
N LEU A 91 15.39 -2.63 -17.89
CA LEU A 91 16.19 -1.41 -18.07
C LEU A 91 17.25 -1.56 -19.18
N GLU A 92 17.95 -2.69 -19.24
CA GLU A 92 18.91 -3.00 -20.32
C GLU A 92 18.23 -3.09 -21.68
N SER A 93 17.03 -3.67 -21.72
CA SER A 93 16.19 -3.75 -22.91
C SER A 93 15.83 -2.36 -23.45
N ILE A 94 15.49 -1.41 -22.56
CA ILE A 94 15.26 -0.01 -22.94
C ILE A 94 16.56 0.64 -23.45
N GLN A 95 17.67 0.47 -22.73
CA GLN A 95 18.97 1.06 -23.10
C GLN A 95 19.45 0.59 -24.48
N THR A 96 19.23 -0.68 -24.81
CA THR A 96 19.63 -1.27 -26.10
C THR A 96 18.61 -1.05 -27.22
N GLY A 97 17.51 -0.33 -26.95
CA GLY A 97 16.45 -0.05 -27.91
C GLY A 97 15.53 -1.25 -28.21
N LYS A 98 15.65 -2.36 -27.47
CA LYS A 98 14.84 -3.57 -27.61
C LYS A 98 13.73 -3.59 -26.56
N ILE A 99 12.71 -2.73 -26.70
CA ILE A 99 11.62 -2.63 -25.72
C ILE A 99 10.90 -3.98 -25.58
N ILE A 100 10.93 -4.55 -24.37
CA ILE A 100 10.23 -5.78 -24.01
C ILE A 100 8.90 -5.45 -23.33
N ASN A 101 7.87 -6.27 -23.60
CA ASN A 101 6.54 -6.16 -22.98
C ASN A 101 5.95 -4.73 -22.94
N PRO A 102 5.97 -3.96 -24.05
CA PRO A 102 5.36 -2.63 -24.06
C PRO A 102 3.87 -2.76 -23.78
N ILE A 103 3.40 -2.06 -22.75
CA ILE A 103 1.97 -2.01 -22.43
C ILE A 103 1.27 -1.25 -23.56
N LYS A 104 0.35 -1.93 -24.22
CA LYS A 104 -0.50 -1.36 -25.27
C LYS A 104 -1.94 -1.59 -24.89
N VAL A 105 -2.77 -0.57 -25.07
CA VAL A 105 -4.20 -0.61 -24.82
C VAL A 105 -4.89 -0.21 -26.12
N GLU A 106 -6.01 -0.85 -26.43
CA GLU A 106 -6.83 -0.48 -27.58
C GLU A 106 -7.30 0.97 -27.45
N LYS A 107 -7.33 1.70 -28.58
CA LYS A 107 -7.65 3.12 -28.61
C LYS A 107 -8.97 3.44 -27.90
N GLU A 108 -10.04 2.72 -28.24
CA GLU A 108 -11.36 2.94 -27.66
C GLU A 108 -11.37 2.68 -26.14
N ALA A 109 -10.70 1.61 -25.68
CA ALA A 109 -10.58 1.32 -24.25
C ALA A 109 -9.79 2.41 -23.52
N ALA A 110 -8.70 2.91 -24.12
CA ALA A 110 -7.89 3.98 -23.55
C ALA A 110 -8.66 5.30 -23.43
N GLU A 111 -9.40 5.70 -24.47
CA GLU A 111 -10.22 6.91 -24.48
C GLU A 111 -11.31 6.89 -23.40
N ASN A 112 -12.04 5.78 -23.30
CA ASN A 112 -13.08 5.61 -22.29
C ASN A 112 -12.52 5.56 -20.86
N ALA A 113 -11.41 4.85 -20.65
CA ALA A 113 -10.74 4.80 -19.34
C ALA A 113 -10.20 6.18 -18.93
N PHE A 114 -9.65 6.94 -19.87
CA PHE A 114 -9.14 8.29 -19.63
C PHE A 114 -10.25 9.25 -19.23
N LEU A 115 -11.40 9.22 -19.91
CA LEU A 115 -12.57 10.04 -19.54
C LEU A 115 -13.10 9.71 -18.14
N ALA A 116 -13.13 8.43 -17.76
CA ALA A 116 -13.52 8.02 -16.42
C ALA A 116 -12.54 8.54 -15.35
N LEU A 117 -11.24 8.49 -15.66
CA LEU A 117 -10.18 9.00 -14.78
C LEU A 117 -10.25 10.52 -14.62
N GLU A 118 -10.43 11.28 -15.70
CA GLU A 118 -10.61 12.74 -15.64
C GLU A 118 -11.78 13.12 -14.73
N ARG A 119 -12.95 12.49 -14.92
CA ARG A 119 -14.14 12.74 -14.09
C ARG A 119 -13.92 12.41 -12.61
N MET A 120 -13.09 11.42 -12.31
CA MET A 120 -12.70 11.10 -10.93
C MET A 120 -11.83 12.21 -10.35
N LEU A 121 -10.82 12.68 -11.10
CA LEU A 121 -9.89 13.71 -10.66
C LEU A 121 -10.54 15.10 -10.51
N GLU A 122 -11.50 15.44 -11.36
CA GLU A 122 -12.29 16.69 -11.23
C GLU A 122 -13.16 16.74 -9.97
N ARG A 123 -13.41 15.59 -9.35
CA ARG A 123 -14.31 15.43 -8.19
C ARG A 123 -13.59 15.00 -6.90
N ALA A 124 -12.28 14.76 -6.97
CA ALA A 124 -11.44 14.33 -5.84
C ALA A 124 -10.96 15.55 -5.04
#